data_AF-A0A4Y2RYD2-F1
#
_entry.id   AF-A0A4Y2RYD2-F1
#
_cell.length_a   1.000
_cell.length_b   1.000
_cell.length_c   1.000
_cell.angle_alpha   90.00
_cell.angle_beta   90.00
_cell.angle_gamma   90.00
#
_symmetry.space_group_name_H-M   'P 1'
#
loop_
_entity.id
_entity.type
_entity.pdbx_description
1 polymer ?
#
loop_
_entity_poly.entity_id
_entity_poly.type
_entity_poly.pdbx_seq_one_letter_code
_entity_poly.pdbx_strand_id
1 'polypeptide(L)' 'MNLPLHALLITDNATAHPPDLQDDLLDIFNFIKIQFLPPNTTPLLQPMDQKVISNFKKLYTKALFVRCFE' A
#
# COMPACT_ATOMS: atom_id res chain seq x y z
N MET A 1 -22.78 1.99 -19.79
CA MET A 1 -22.66 1.15 -18.58
C MET A 1 -22.47 2.08 -17.41
N ASN A 2 -23.44 2.18 -16.50
CA ASN A 2 -23.34 3.02 -15.31
C ASN A 2 -23.28 2.08 -14.09
N LEU A 3 -22.10 1.54 -13.80
CA LEU A 3 -21.91 0.73 -12.60
C LEU A 3 -21.72 1.65 -11.39
N PRO A 4 -22.24 1.28 -10.22
CA PRO A 4 -21.93 1.99 -8.99
C PRO A 4 -20.42 1.92 -8.73
N LEU A 5 -19.85 3.05 -8.29
CA LEU A 5 -18.45 3.14 -7.91
C LEU A 5 -18.22 2.28 -6.67
N HIS A 6 -17.25 1.37 -6.74
CA HIS A 6 -16.81 0.56 -5.62
C HIS A 6 -15.30 0.34 -5.70
N ALA A 7 -14.63 0.40 -4.56
CA ALA A 7 -13.21 0.10 -4.43
C ALA A 7 -12.94 -0.73 -3.16
N LEU A 8 -11.89 -1.54 -3.20
CA LEU A 8 -11.40 -2.30 -2.05
C LEU A 8 -9.97 -1.84 -1.74
N LEU A 9 -9.79 -1.27 -0.55
CA LEU A 9 -8.48 -0.92 0.00
C LEU A 9 -7.94 -2.10 0.81
N ILE A 10 -6.88 -2.74 0.30
CA ILE A 10 -6.20 -3.84 0.99
C ILE A 10 -4.98 -3.27 1.72
N THR A 11 -4.97 -3.37 3.04
CA THR A 11 -3.91 -2.79 3.89
C THR A 11 -3.30 -3.83 4.84
N ASP A 12 -2.08 -3.59 5.29
CA ASP A 12 -1.44 -4.40 6.32
C ASP A 12 -2.06 -4.12 7.70
N ASN A 13 -1.72 -4.96 8.68
CA ASN A 13 -2.18 -4.83 10.06
C ASN A 13 -1.18 -4.01 10.91
N ALA A 14 -0.60 -2.94 10.36
CA ALA A 14 0.33 -2.10 11.11
C ALA A 14 -0.42 -1.31 12.21
N THR A 15 0.15 -1.26 13.42
CA THR A 15 -0.43 -0.52 14.56
C THR A 15 -0.39 1.00 14.38
N ALA A 16 0.30 1.49 13.35
CA ALA A 16 0.33 2.90 12.98
C ALA A 16 -0.96 3.38 12.32
N HIS A 17 -1.82 2.46 11.86
CA HIS A 17 -3.14 2.83 11.33
C HIS A 17 -4.06 3.34 12.45
N PRO A 18 -4.87 4.37 12.20
CA PRO A 18 -5.87 4.82 13.16
C PRO A 18 -6.84 3.67 13.54
N PRO A 19 -7.23 3.54 14.81
CA PRO A 19 -8.18 2.51 15.23
C PRO A 19 -9.54 2.65 14.54
N ASP A 20 -9.95 3.89 14.24
CA ASP A 20 -11.25 4.23 13.66
C ASP A 20 -11.18 4.45 12.13
N LEU A 21 -10.08 4.03 11.48
CA LEU A 21 -9.82 4.27 10.04
C LEU A 21 -10.96 3.81 9.13
N GLN A 22 -11.65 2.72 9.49
CA GLN A 22 -12.78 2.21 8.72
C GLN A 22 -14.00 3.15 8.81
N ASP A 23 -14.28 3.66 10.00
CA ASP A 23 -15.41 4.56 10.25
C ASP A 23 -15.14 5.94 9.61
N ASP A 24 -13.92 6.46 9.76
CA ASP A 24 -13.48 7.71 9.12
C ASP A 24 -13.63 7.66 7.59
N LEU A 25 -13.30 6.51 6.98
CA LEU A 25 -13.41 6.33 5.54
C LEU A 25 -14.85 6.08 5.07
N LEU A 26 -15.74 5.53 5.91
CA LEU A 26 -17.15 5.33 5.57
C LEU A 26 -17.89 6.66 5.41
N ASP A 27 -17.61 7.64 6.28
CA ASP A 27 -18.28 8.94 6.26
C ASP A 27 -17.93 9.78 5.02
N ILE A 28 -16.69 9.68 4.55
CA ILE A 28 -16.18 10.50 3.43
C ILE A 28 -16.20 9.71 2.11
N PHE A 29 -15.94 8.40 2.17
CA PHE A 29 -15.72 7.53 1.01
C PHE A 29 -16.48 6.20 1.15
N ASN A 30 -17.80 6.25 1.31
CA ASN A 30 -18.67 5.07 1.47
C ASN A 30 -18.56 3.99 0.36
N PHE A 31 -17.96 4.31 -0.79
CA PHE A 31 -17.71 3.37 -1.88
C PHE A 31 -16.44 2.54 -1.69
N ILE A 32 -15.58 2.90 -0.72
CA ILE A 32 -14.34 2.22 -0.40
C ILE A 32 -14.57 1.28 0.79
N LYS A 33 -14.32 -0.01 0.57
CA LYS A 33 -14.25 -0.99 1.65
C LYS A 33 -12.79 -1.23 2.03
N ILE A 34 -12.50 -1.30 3.32
CA ILE A 34 -11.16 -1.69 3.81
C ILE A 34 -11.14 -3.18 4.13
N GLN A 35 -10.04 -3.85 3.76
CA GLN A 35 -9.72 -5.21 4.18
C GLN A 35 -8.29 -5.26 4.70
N PHE A 36 -8.15 -5.65 5.97
CA PHE A 36 -6.85 -5.93 6.56
C PHE A 36 -6.36 -7.32 6.15
N LEU A 37 -5.07 -7.41 5.83
CA LEU A 37 -4.41 -8.67 5.56
C LEU A 37 -4.20 -9.50 6.84
N PRO A 38 -4.16 -10.84 6.74
CA PRO A 38 -3.76 -11.67 7.87
C PRO A 38 -2.35 -11.31 8.37
N PRO A 39 -2.06 -11.48 9.67
CA PRO A 39 -0.73 -11.25 10.22
C PRO A 39 0.36 -11.98 9.43
N ASN A 40 1.51 -11.33 9.24
CA ASN A 40 2.70 -11.86 8.56
C ASN A 40 2.52 -12.23 7.07
N THR A 41 1.43 -11.83 6.43
CA THR A 41 1.21 -12.10 4.99
C THR A 41 1.57 -10.92 4.08
N THR A 42 1.86 -9.74 4.66
CA THR A 42 2.19 -8.51 3.92
C THR A 42 3.27 -8.73 2.85
N PRO A 43 4.43 -9.35 3.13
CA PRO A 43 5.48 -9.51 2.11
C PRO A 43 5.06 -10.36 0.92
N LEU A 44 4.10 -11.27 1.12
CA LEU A 44 3.59 -12.16 0.10
C LEU A 44 2.43 -11.55 -0.68
N LEU A 45 1.54 -10.83 0.00
CA LEU A 45 0.28 -10.35 -0.60
C LEU A 45 0.33 -8.90 -1.07
N GLN A 46 1.17 -8.05 -0.46
CA GLN A 46 1.30 -6.66 -0.86
C GLN A 46 2.25 -6.51 -2.04
N PRO A 47 1.80 -5.92 -3.17
CA PRO A 47 2.66 -5.64 -4.31
C PRO A 47 3.85 -4.72 -3.97
N MET A 48 3.64 -3.82 -3.00
CA MET A 48 4.65 -2.89 -2.49
C MET A 48 5.89 -3.64 -2.00
N ASP A 49 5.69 -4.60 -1.10
CA ASP A 49 6.75 -5.43 -0.52
C ASP A 49 7.33 -6.43 -1.52
N GLN A 50 6.51 -7.01 -2.41
CA GLN A 50 6.98 -8.00 -3.37
C GLN A 50 8.05 -7.44 -4.31
N LYS A 51 7.79 -6.28 -4.93
CA LYS A 51 8.66 -5.79 -6.02
C LYS A 51 8.82 -4.27 -6.09
N VAL A 52 7.80 -3.48 -5.72
CA VAL A 52 7.87 -2.03 -5.94
C VAL A 52 9.00 -1.42 -5.12
N ILE A 53 9.07 -1.73 -3.83
CA ILE A 53 10.12 -1.21 -2.94
C ILE A 53 11.51 -1.66 -3.40
N SER A 54 11.68 -2.94 -3.75
CA SER A 54 13.00 -3.45 -4.16
C SER A 54 13.47 -2.85 -5.49
N ASN A 55 12.57 -2.66 -6.46
CA ASN A 55 12.88 -1.99 -7.71
C ASN A 55 13.20 -0.52 -7.50
N PHE A 56 12.44 0.18 -6.65
CA PHE A 56 12.71 1.58 -6.31
C PHE A 56 14.09 1.75 -5.66
N LYS A 57 14.44 0.90 -4.69
CA LYS A 57 15.77 0.87 -4.07
C LYS A 57 16.88 0.68 -5.11
N LYS A 58 16.72 -0.27 -6.05
CA LYS A 58 17.70 -0.50 -7.12
C LYS A 58 17.95 0.75 -7.98
N LEU A 59 16.87 1.46 -8.36
CA LEU A 59 16.99 2.69 -9.15
C LEU A 59 17.78 3.77 -8.38
N TYR A 60 17.46 3.96 -7.10
CA TYR A 60 18.14 4.95 -6.26
C TYR A 60 19.60 4.57 -6.03
N THR A 61 19.89 3.30 -5.76
CA THR A 61 21.26 2.78 -5.65
C THR A 61 22.03 3.06 -6.94
N LYS A 62 21.47 2.77 -8.11
CA LYS A 62 22.12 3.08 -9.40
C LYS A 62 22.45 4.57 -9.53
N ALA A 63 21.49 5.45 -9.20
CA ALA A 63 21.71 6.90 -9.27
C ALA A 63 22.80 7.38 -8.29
N LEU A 64 22.83 6.81 -7.08
CA LEU A 64 23.88 7.06 -6.08
C LEU A 64 25.26 6.65 -6.60
N PHE A 65 25.38 5.46 -7.19
CA PHE A 65 26.64 4.98 -7.75
C PHE A 65 27.14 5.88 -8.88
N VAL A 66 26.27 6.29 -9.79
CA VAL A 66 26.60 7.26 -10.84
C VAL A 66 27.14 8.55 -10.22
N ARG A 67 26.46 9.10 -9.21
CA ARG A 67 26.84 10.37 -8.58
C ARG A 67 28.15 10.32 -7.77
N CYS A 68 28.49 9.18 -7.17
CA CYS A 68 29.67 9.07 -6.30
C CYS A 68 30.94 8.67 -7.05
N PHE A 69 30.82 8.09 -8.23
CA PHE A 69 31.95 7.50 -8.97
C PHE A 69 32.13 8.08 -10.39
N GLU A 70 31.34 9.08 -10.76
CA GLU A 70 31.66 10.08 -11.80
C GLU A 70 32.25 11.34 -11.14
#